data_AF-A0A3M9LAZ0-F1
#
_entry.id   AF-A0A3M9LAZ0-F1
#
_cell.length_a   1.000
_cell.length_b   1.000
_cell.length_c   1.000
_cell.angle_alpha   90.00
_cell.angle_beta   90.00
_cell.angle_gamma   90.00
#
_symmetry.space_group_name_H-M   'P 1'
#
loop_
_entity.id
_entity.type
_entity.pdbx_description
1 polymer ?
#
loop_
_entity_poly.entity_id
_entity_poly.type
_entity_poly.pdbx_seq_one_letter_code
_entity_poly.pdbx_strand_id
1 'polypeptide(L)'
;MFKFDKKQEVFEVGNVKFGGQPGQYPTILVGSMFYNRHNIVTDEDTGEFDRPAAEKLWDNMLEMAETTGNPCVNQIVGETPEAIKKYIDWFVEYDEKTPFLIDSSAGDVRAAAADYVTEIGVADRAIYNSINASIHEEEIEAVKRSDIEASIVLAFNAVDPTLKGKIEVLEKGASGQTQGMLDIAKDCGITKPLVDVAATPLGAGAGSSIRAVIAVKGHFGLPVG
;
A
#
# COMPACT_ATOMS: atom_id res chain seq x y z
N MET A 1 -16.19 -21.44 12.54
CA MET A 1 -15.04 -20.69 12.00
C MET A 1 -15.50 -20.03 10.71
N PHE A 2 -15.37 -18.72 10.59
CA PHE A 2 -15.81 -17.98 9.41
C PHE A 2 -14.89 -18.31 8.22
N LYS A 3 -15.47 -18.66 7.06
CA LYS A 3 -14.75 -19.09 5.86
C LYS A 3 -15.45 -18.56 4.63
N PHE A 4 -14.69 -18.06 3.66
CA PHE A 4 -15.22 -17.65 2.37
C PHE A 4 -15.30 -18.85 1.41
N ASP A 5 -16.38 -18.95 0.64
CA ASP A 5 -16.52 -19.96 -0.41
C ASP A 5 -15.61 -19.66 -1.61
N LYS A 6 -15.42 -18.36 -1.92
CA LYS A 6 -14.47 -17.89 -2.93
C LYS A 6 -13.05 -18.32 -2.55
N LYS A 7 -12.29 -18.86 -3.51
CA LYS A 7 -10.84 -19.10 -3.34
C LYS A 7 -10.17 -17.79 -2.92
N GLN A 8 -9.43 -17.82 -1.83
CA GLN A 8 -8.68 -16.66 -1.36
C GLN A 8 -7.26 -16.74 -1.92
N GLU A 9 -6.83 -15.66 -2.57
CA GLU A 9 -5.46 -15.52 -3.03
C GLU A 9 -4.53 -15.21 -1.85
N VAL A 10 -3.29 -15.67 -2.01
CA VAL A 10 -2.19 -15.39 -1.08
C VAL A 10 -1.03 -14.91 -1.93
N PHE A 11 -0.59 -13.67 -1.70
CA PHE A 11 0.55 -13.09 -2.39
C PHE A 11 1.74 -12.99 -1.45
N GLU A 12 2.94 -13.16 -2.00
CA GLU A 12 4.19 -12.99 -1.26
C GLU A 12 4.93 -11.78 -1.83
N VAL A 13 5.28 -10.84 -0.95
CA VAL A 13 6.07 -9.64 -1.27
C VAL A 13 7.18 -9.55 -0.23
N GLY A 14 8.44 -9.53 -0.68
CA GLY A 14 9.57 -9.80 0.21
C GLY A 14 9.36 -11.10 1.00
N ASN A 15 9.45 -11.03 2.33
CA ASN A 15 9.21 -12.15 3.23
C ASN A 15 7.78 -12.24 3.81
N VAL A 16 6.82 -11.42 3.35
CA VAL A 16 5.47 -11.32 3.94
C VAL A 16 4.40 -11.90 3.02
N LYS A 17 3.46 -12.66 3.61
CA LYS A 17 2.32 -13.27 2.92
C LYS A 17 1.01 -12.54 3.19
N PHE A 18 0.42 -11.95 2.16
CA PHE A 18 -0.83 -11.21 2.20
C PHE A 18 -2.00 -12.09 1.77
N GLY A 19 -3.07 -12.14 2.57
CA GLY A 19 -4.35 -12.75 2.18
C GLY A 19 -4.65 -14.08 2.84
N GLY A 20 -5.30 -14.98 2.10
CA GLY A 20 -5.77 -16.27 2.61
C GLY A 20 -7.11 -16.23 3.34
N GLN A 21 -7.51 -17.39 3.88
CA GLN A 21 -8.72 -17.54 4.67
C GLN A 21 -8.54 -16.97 6.09
N PRO A 22 -9.62 -16.52 6.75
CA PRO A 22 -9.57 -16.13 8.16
C PRO A 22 -8.94 -17.22 9.03
N GLY A 23 -7.87 -16.87 9.76
CA GLY A 23 -7.09 -17.79 10.60
C GLY A 23 -6.00 -18.59 9.88
N GLN A 24 -5.79 -18.40 8.58
CA GLN A 24 -4.71 -19.06 7.83
C GLN A 24 -3.37 -18.35 8.03
N TYR A 25 -3.36 -17.02 7.97
CA TYR A 25 -2.20 -16.17 8.21
C TYR A 25 -2.55 -15.06 9.21
N PRO A 26 -1.58 -14.61 10.03
CA PRO A 26 -1.77 -13.46 10.92
C PRO A 26 -2.04 -12.17 10.13
N THR A 27 -2.72 -11.22 10.77
CA THR A 27 -2.90 -9.88 10.20
C THR A 27 -1.56 -9.19 10.03
N ILE A 28 -1.35 -8.54 8.90
CA ILE A 28 -0.15 -7.74 8.64
C ILE A 28 -0.36 -6.34 9.24
N LEU A 29 0.67 -5.82 9.92
CA LEU A 29 0.66 -4.47 10.48
C LEU A 29 1.53 -3.56 9.60
N VAL A 30 0.93 -2.49 9.08
CA VAL A 30 1.64 -1.50 8.26
C VAL A 30 1.91 -0.27 9.13
N GLY A 31 3.19 0.01 9.39
CA GLY A 31 3.63 1.16 10.18
C GLY A 31 4.11 2.29 9.27
N SER A 32 3.51 3.46 9.35
CA SER A 32 3.91 4.61 8.54
C SER A 32 5.10 5.35 9.17
N MET A 33 6.09 5.67 8.34
CA MET A 33 7.23 6.52 8.68
C MET A 33 7.30 7.72 7.75
N PHE A 34 8.00 8.76 8.20
CA PHE A 34 8.23 10.01 7.46
C PHE A 34 6.99 10.78 6.96
N TYR A 35 5.79 10.47 7.48
CA TYR A 35 4.57 11.22 7.17
C TYR A 35 4.66 12.68 7.60
N ASN A 36 3.83 13.55 7.03
CA ASN A 36 3.78 14.98 7.33
C ASN A 36 3.73 15.24 8.86
N ARG A 37 4.63 16.09 9.35
CA ARG A 37 4.84 16.41 10.79
C ARG A 37 5.30 15.25 11.66
N HIS A 38 5.83 14.17 11.09
CA HIS A 38 6.51 13.16 11.87
C HIS A 38 7.72 13.80 12.57
N ASN A 39 7.74 13.74 13.89
CA ASN A 39 8.70 14.47 14.73
C ASN A 39 10.17 14.06 14.55
N ILE A 40 10.45 12.98 13.82
CA ILE A 40 11.81 12.57 13.46
C ILE A 40 12.31 13.24 12.17
N VAL A 41 11.43 13.86 11.36
CA VAL A 41 11.80 14.55 10.12
C VAL A 41 12.14 16.00 10.45
N THR A 42 13.33 16.43 10.08
CA THR A 42 13.81 17.81 10.27
C THR A 42 13.62 18.68 9.04
N ASP A 43 13.61 18.08 7.85
CA ASP A 43 13.30 18.75 6.57
C ASP A 43 12.60 17.76 5.64
N GLU A 44 11.32 18.01 5.35
CA GLU A 44 10.49 17.14 4.52
C GLU A 44 10.73 17.33 3.01
N ASP A 45 11.33 18.45 2.60
CA ASP A 45 11.63 18.75 1.20
C ASP A 45 12.89 17.99 0.75
N THR A 46 13.91 17.96 1.60
CA THR A 46 15.22 17.31 1.32
C THR A 46 15.36 15.92 1.94
N GLY A 47 14.39 15.50 2.76
CA GLY A 47 14.38 14.21 3.44
C GLY A 47 15.42 14.10 4.54
N GLU A 48 15.71 15.18 5.27
CA GLU A 48 16.56 15.11 6.47
C GLU A 48 15.75 14.62 7.68
N PHE A 49 16.29 13.64 8.40
CA PHE A 49 15.64 13.03 9.56
C PHE A 49 16.65 12.56 10.61
N ASP A 50 16.17 12.39 11.84
CA ASP A 50 16.90 11.76 12.94
C ASP A 50 16.97 10.25 12.72
N ARG A 51 18.08 9.80 12.12
CA ARG A 51 18.33 8.38 11.82
C ARG A 51 18.25 7.48 13.07
N PRO A 52 18.93 7.78 14.20
CA PRO A 52 18.75 7.00 15.44
C PRO A 52 17.29 6.88 15.92
N ALA A 53 16.50 7.95 15.78
CA ALA A 53 15.08 7.88 16.13
C ALA A 53 14.27 7.00 15.17
N ALA A 54 14.56 7.06 13.87
CA ALA A 54 13.94 6.20 12.85
C ALA A 54 14.25 4.72 13.09
N GLU A 55 15.53 4.40 13.34
CA GLU A 55 16.00 3.03 13.65
C GLU A 55 15.30 2.49 14.90
N LYS A 56 15.22 3.29 15.96
CA LYS A 56 14.49 2.91 17.17
C LYS A 56 13.01 2.63 16.92
N LEU A 57 12.34 3.39 16.06
CA LEU A 57 10.93 3.14 15.71
C LEU A 57 10.79 1.83 14.94
N TRP A 58 11.69 1.56 13.99
CA TRP A 58 11.67 0.32 13.22
C TRP A 58 11.98 -0.90 14.09
N ASP A 59 13.00 -0.82 14.95
CA ASP A 59 13.34 -1.89 15.90
C ASP A 59 12.17 -2.23 16.82
N ASN A 60 11.46 -1.22 17.34
CA ASN A 60 10.26 -1.47 18.14
C ASN A 60 9.18 -2.21 17.32
N MET A 61 9.04 -1.89 16.03
CA MET A 61 8.08 -2.60 15.17
C MET A 61 8.49 -4.05 14.94
N LEU A 62 9.79 -4.31 14.74
CA LEU A 62 10.34 -5.67 14.62
C LEU A 62 10.18 -6.47 15.93
N GLU A 63 10.44 -5.86 17.08
CA GLU A 63 10.23 -6.49 18.40
C GLU A 63 8.75 -6.85 18.61
N MET A 64 7.82 -5.96 18.22
CA MET A 64 6.39 -6.25 18.30
C MET A 64 5.95 -7.33 17.32
N ALA A 65 6.52 -7.36 16.11
CA ALA A 65 6.26 -8.41 15.13
C ALA A 65 6.71 -9.78 15.66
N GLU A 66 7.90 -9.87 16.27
CA GLU A 66 8.40 -11.09 16.91
C GLU A 66 7.52 -11.51 18.10
N THR A 67 7.16 -10.56 18.96
CA THR A 67 6.38 -10.81 20.18
C THR A 67 4.97 -11.31 19.87
N THR A 68 4.33 -10.76 18.85
CA THR A 68 2.91 -11.04 18.52
C THR A 68 2.75 -12.10 17.44
N GLY A 69 3.78 -12.32 16.62
CA GLY A 69 3.72 -13.14 15.41
C GLY A 69 3.01 -12.46 14.23
N ASN A 70 2.65 -11.16 14.34
CA ASN A 70 2.10 -10.38 13.25
C ASN A 70 3.24 -9.86 12.34
N PRO A 71 3.29 -10.22 11.04
CA PRO A 71 4.24 -9.63 10.12
C PRO A 71 4.03 -8.12 10.02
N CYS A 72 5.12 -7.39 9.80
CA CYS A 72 5.09 -5.95 9.66
C CYS A 72 5.55 -5.50 8.27
N VAL A 73 5.14 -4.31 7.87
CA VAL A 73 5.53 -3.66 6.62
C VAL A 73 5.75 -2.18 6.92
N ASN A 74 6.81 -1.60 6.37
CA ASN A 74 7.06 -0.16 6.50
C ASN A 74 6.30 0.59 5.41
N GLN A 75 5.56 1.63 5.76
CA GLN A 75 5.01 2.57 4.78
C GLN A 75 5.83 3.85 4.79
N ILE A 76 6.62 4.02 3.73
CA ILE A 76 7.51 5.15 3.56
C ILE A 76 6.72 6.25 2.86
N VAL A 77 6.46 7.34 3.57
CA VAL A 77 5.75 8.51 3.04
C VAL A 77 6.77 9.58 2.66
N GLY A 78 6.69 10.13 1.46
CA GLY A 78 7.53 11.26 1.04
C GLY A 78 6.71 12.40 0.42
N GLU A 79 7.16 13.63 0.65
CA GLU A 79 6.54 14.85 0.08
C GLU A 79 7.21 15.29 -1.24
N THR A 80 8.46 14.88 -1.48
CA THR A 80 9.21 15.20 -2.70
C THR A 80 9.91 13.96 -3.28
N PRO A 81 10.27 13.98 -4.58
CA PRO A 81 11.06 12.90 -5.18
C PRO A 81 12.45 12.74 -4.54
N GLU A 82 13.03 13.81 -3.98
CA GLU A 82 14.33 13.76 -3.29
C GLU A 82 14.18 13.04 -1.95
N ALA A 83 13.22 13.47 -1.13
CA ALA A 83 12.99 12.93 0.20
C ALA A 83 12.62 11.44 0.15
N ILE A 84 11.69 11.04 -0.72
CA ILE A 84 11.24 9.64 -0.77
C ILE A 84 12.37 8.68 -1.15
N LYS A 85 13.27 9.08 -2.06
CA LYS A 85 14.43 8.26 -2.45
C LYS A 85 15.39 8.07 -1.28
N LYS A 86 15.67 9.14 -0.54
CA LYS A 86 16.53 9.10 0.65
C LYS A 86 15.95 8.23 1.77
N TYR A 87 14.63 8.26 1.96
CA TYR A 87 13.96 7.39 2.91
C TYR A 87 13.98 5.91 2.47
N ILE A 88 13.81 5.64 1.17
CA ILE A 88 13.96 4.29 0.60
C ILE A 88 15.38 3.78 0.81
N ASP A 89 16.41 4.57 0.49
CA ASP A 89 17.83 4.22 0.68
C ASP A 89 18.13 3.81 2.10
N TRP A 90 17.71 4.63 3.07
CA TRP A 90 17.87 4.30 4.48
C TRP A 90 17.18 2.99 4.83
N PHE A 91 15.94 2.79 4.39
CA PHE A 91 15.17 1.60 4.77
C PHE A 91 15.77 0.33 4.19
N VAL A 92 16.19 0.33 2.92
CA VAL A 92 16.77 -0.85 2.28
C VAL A 92 18.19 -1.16 2.76
N GLU A 93 18.94 -0.14 3.22
CA GLU A 93 20.21 -0.33 3.94
C GLU A 93 19.97 -0.95 5.33
N TYR A 94 18.92 -0.52 6.03
CA TYR A 94 18.65 -0.94 7.41
C TYR A 94 17.95 -2.30 7.51
N ASP A 95 17.03 -2.62 6.59
CA ASP A 95 16.27 -3.87 6.57
C ASP A 95 16.23 -4.50 5.16
N GLU A 96 17.02 -5.57 4.99
CA GLU A 96 17.17 -6.32 3.75
C GLU A 96 16.03 -7.32 3.46
N LYS A 97 15.09 -7.58 4.38
CA LYS A 97 14.03 -8.59 4.19
C LYS A 97 12.61 -8.06 4.08
N THR A 98 12.25 -7.07 4.88
CA THR A 98 10.86 -6.64 5.03
C THR A 98 10.40 -5.81 3.83
N PRO A 99 9.23 -6.09 3.23
CA PRO A 99 8.69 -5.27 2.16
C PRO A 99 8.28 -3.88 2.68
N PHE A 100 8.06 -2.94 1.75
CA PHE A 100 7.69 -1.57 2.08
C PHE A 100 6.74 -0.96 1.06
N LEU A 101 5.86 -0.06 1.53
CA LEU A 101 5.03 0.77 0.67
C LEU A 101 5.79 2.03 0.32
N ILE A 102 5.74 2.42 -0.97
CA ILE A 102 6.10 3.75 -1.42
C ILE A 102 4.83 4.60 -1.51
N ASP A 103 4.78 5.68 -0.75
CA ASP A 103 3.56 6.48 -0.58
C ASP A 103 3.84 7.97 -0.63
N SER A 104 2.88 8.72 -1.16
CA SER A 104 2.83 10.17 -1.16
C SER A 104 1.41 10.62 -1.46
N SER A 105 1.07 11.84 -1.09
CA SER A 105 -0.14 12.49 -1.60
C SER A 105 -0.02 12.88 -3.08
N ALA A 106 1.21 13.05 -3.58
CA ALA A 106 1.51 13.52 -4.93
C ALA A 106 1.92 12.36 -5.86
N GLY A 107 1.28 12.26 -7.03
CA GLY A 107 1.49 11.14 -7.95
C GLY A 107 2.85 11.14 -8.65
N ASP A 108 3.44 12.31 -8.87
CA ASP A 108 4.79 12.49 -9.39
C ASP A 108 5.86 11.96 -8.42
N VAL A 109 5.67 12.14 -7.11
CA VAL A 109 6.53 11.58 -6.07
C VAL A 109 6.46 10.05 -6.07
N ARG A 110 5.24 9.48 -6.15
CA ARG A 110 5.05 8.02 -6.26
C ARG A 110 5.65 7.45 -7.53
N ALA A 111 5.48 8.13 -8.67
CA ALA A 111 6.08 7.76 -9.95
C ALA A 111 7.62 7.74 -9.87
N ALA A 112 8.22 8.78 -9.29
CA ALA A 112 9.67 8.85 -9.10
C ALA A 112 10.19 7.74 -8.18
N ALA A 113 9.44 7.36 -7.14
CA ALA A 113 9.78 6.24 -6.28
C ALA A 113 9.66 4.89 -7.00
N ALA A 114 8.66 4.71 -7.86
CA ALA A 114 8.49 3.48 -8.64
C ALA A 114 9.65 3.24 -9.62
N ASP A 115 10.09 4.29 -10.30
CA ASP A 115 11.30 4.25 -11.14
C ASP A 115 12.53 3.92 -10.29
N TYR A 116 12.64 4.55 -9.12
CA TYR A 116 13.83 4.44 -8.28
C TYR A 116 14.03 3.05 -7.67
N VAL A 117 12.98 2.42 -7.15
CA VAL A 117 13.09 1.05 -6.60
C VAL A 117 13.48 0.03 -7.67
N THR A 118 13.14 0.29 -8.92
CA THR A 118 13.59 -0.49 -10.08
C THR A 118 15.06 -0.24 -10.36
N GLU A 119 15.47 1.04 -10.41
CA GLU A 119 16.86 1.46 -10.63
C GLU A 119 17.85 0.83 -9.63
N ILE A 120 17.49 0.81 -8.34
CA ILE A 120 18.36 0.28 -7.28
C ILE A 120 18.16 -1.22 -7.03
N GLY A 121 17.27 -1.88 -7.77
CA GLY A 121 17.09 -3.34 -7.74
C GLY A 121 16.37 -3.88 -6.51
N VAL A 122 15.40 -3.14 -5.95
CA VAL A 122 14.62 -3.52 -4.75
C VAL A 122 13.11 -3.58 -5.00
N ALA A 123 12.68 -3.54 -6.27
CA ALA A 123 11.28 -3.49 -6.67
C ALA A 123 10.47 -4.74 -6.24
N ASP A 124 11.11 -5.88 -6.04
CA ASP A 124 10.49 -7.15 -5.58
C ASP A 124 9.90 -7.07 -4.15
N ARG A 125 10.39 -6.10 -3.37
CA ARG A 125 9.93 -5.78 -2.01
C ARG A 125 9.04 -4.54 -1.95
N ALA A 126 9.02 -3.73 -3.00
CA ALA A 126 8.27 -2.48 -3.03
C ALA A 126 6.78 -2.75 -3.32
N ILE A 127 5.91 -2.01 -2.64
CA ILE A 127 4.46 -2.01 -2.83
C ILE A 127 4.06 -0.59 -3.23
N TYR A 128 3.51 -0.43 -4.42
CA TYR A 128 3.04 0.88 -4.89
C TYR A 128 1.79 1.31 -4.11
N ASN A 129 1.78 2.48 -3.46
CA ASN A 129 0.61 2.99 -2.76
C ASN A 129 0.19 4.36 -3.31
N SER A 130 -0.83 4.47 -4.18
CA SER A 130 -1.74 3.42 -4.65
C SER A 130 -2.23 3.68 -6.07
N ILE A 131 -2.73 2.62 -6.70
CA ILE A 131 -3.63 2.75 -7.84
C ILE A 131 -5.00 3.15 -7.31
N ASN A 132 -5.43 4.36 -7.67
CA ASN A 132 -6.62 5.01 -7.14
C ASN A 132 -7.33 5.84 -8.22
N ALA A 133 -8.52 6.33 -7.92
CA ALA A 133 -9.36 7.03 -8.90
C ALA A 133 -8.78 8.36 -9.43
N SER A 134 -7.72 8.89 -8.82
CA SER A 134 -7.01 10.10 -9.27
C SER A 134 -5.71 9.81 -10.03
N ILE A 135 -5.37 8.54 -10.27
CA ILE A 135 -4.20 8.16 -11.05
C ILE A 135 -4.27 8.75 -12.46
N HIS A 136 -3.17 9.29 -12.96
CA HIS A 136 -3.09 9.92 -14.29
C HIS A 136 -2.09 9.19 -15.19
N GLU A 137 -2.09 9.53 -16.47
CA GLU A 137 -1.34 8.78 -17.50
C GLU A 137 0.16 8.70 -17.21
N GLU A 138 0.79 9.79 -16.75
CA GLU A 138 2.22 9.79 -16.41
C GLU A 138 2.56 8.83 -15.26
N GLU A 139 1.67 8.74 -14.27
CA GLU A 139 1.78 7.83 -13.12
C GLU A 139 1.56 6.38 -13.56
N ILE A 140 0.57 6.11 -14.41
CA ILE A 140 0.32 4.79 -15.01
C ILE A 140 1.55 4.30 -15.78
N GLU A 141 2.13 5.14 -16.62
CA GLU A 141 3.32 4.79 -17.40
C GLU A 141 4.55 4.60 -16.51
N ALA A 142 4.59 5.19 -15.32
CA ALA A 142 5.65 4.95 -14.32
C ALA A 142 5.54 3.58 -13.67
N VAL A 143 4.33 3.19 -13.28
CA VAL A 143 4.13 1.85 -12.72
C VAL A 143 4.39 0.78 -13.79
N LYS A 144 3.92 0.97 -15.04
CA LYS A 144 4.14 0.02 -16.14
C LYS A 144 5.60 -0.27 -16.47
N ARG A 145 6.47 0.75 -16.36
CA ARG A 145 7.90 0.60 -16.67
C ARG A 145 8.72 0.15 -15.47
N SER A 146 8.14 0.16 -14.27
CA SER A 146 8.77 -0.33 -13.06
C SER A 146 8.72 -1.86 -12.97
N ASP A 147 9.64 -2.45 -12.21
CA ASP A 147 9.65 -3.88 -11.91
C ASP A 147 8.74 -4.25 -10.72
N ILE A 148 7.86 -3.33 -10.29
CA ILE A 148 6.95 -3.54 -9.16
C ILE A 148 5.82 -4.49 -9.54
N GLU A 149 5.65 -5.56 -8.76
CA GLU A 149 4.56 -6.52 -8.96
C GLU A 149 3.37 -6.32 -8.01
N ALA A 150 3.55 -5.57 -6.92
CA ALA A 150 2.57 -5.40 -5.85
C ALA A 150 2.12 -3.94 -5.73
N SER A 151 0.80 -3.73 -5.58
CA SER A 151 0.23 -2.40 -5.39
C SER A 151 -0.96 -2.45 -4.45
N ILE A 152 -1.08 -1.41 -3.62
CA ILE A 152 -2.35 -1.06 -3.02
C ILE A 152 -3.30 -0.60 -4.13
N VAL A 153 -4.52 -1.13 -4.13
CA VAL A 153 -5.61 -0.75 -5.01
C VAL A 153 -6.73 -0.15 -4.16
N LEU A 154 -6.88 1.16 -4.23
CA LEU A 154 -7.69 1.92 -3.30
C LEU A 154 -9.16 2.00 -3.76
N ALA A 155 -10.07 1.48 -2.94
CA ALA A 155 -11.52 1.51 -3.16
C ALA A 155 -12.16 2.78 -2.58
N PHE A 156 -11.51 3.94 -2.74
CA PHE A 156 -12.08 5.21 -2.29
C PHE A 156 -13.02 5.79 -3.34
N ASN A 157 -14.25 6.08 -2.93
CA ASN A 157 -15.26 6.72 -3.75
C ASN A 157 -15.83 7.93 -3.01
N ALA A 158 -15.43 9.13 -3.43
CA ALA A 158 -15.90 10.38 -2.83
C ALA A 158 -17.39 10.66 -3.13
N VAL A 159 -17.92 10.11 -4.22
CA VAL A 159 -19.30 10.33 -4.68
C VAL A 159 -20.27 9.37 -4.00
N ASP A 160 -19.90 8.10 -3.90
CA ASP A 160 -20.69 7.05 -3.24
C ASP A 160 -19.82 6.29 -2.22
N PRO A 161 -19.79 6.70 -0.94
CA PRO A 161 -18.99 6.05 0.10
C PRO A 161 -19.59 4.71 0.59
N THR A 162 -20.71 4.26 0.01
CA THR A 162 -21.34 2.99 0.39
C THR A 162 -20.51 1.79 -0.06
N LEU A 163 -20.86 0.61 0.47
CA LEU A 163 -20.26 -0.66 0.06
C LEU A 163 -20.30 -0.84 -1.45
N LYS A 164 -21.45 -0.52 -2.06
CA LYS A 164 -21.64 -0.63 -3.50
C LYS A 164 -20.68 0.28 -4.23
N GLY A 165 -20.61 1.55 -3.85
CA GLY A 165 -19.71 2.52 -4.47
C GLY A 165 -18.24 2.10 -4.39
N LYS A 166 -17.79 1.54 -3.26
CA LYS A 166 -16.42 0.99 -3.12
C LYS A 166 -16.15 -0.16 -4.09
N ILE A 167 -17.07 -1.12 -4.23
CA ILE A 167 -16.94 -2.23 -5.19
C ILE A 167 -16.96 -1.71 -6.64
N GLU A 168 -17.79 -0.71 -6.95
CA GLU A 168 -17.85 -0.12 -8.28
C GLU A 168 -16.55 0.60 -8.68
N VAL A 169 -15.83 1.24 -7.74
CA VAL A 169 -14.50 1.80 -8.03
C VAL A 169 -13.52 0.71 -8.49
N LEU A 170 -13.54 -0.44 -7.81
CA LEU A 170 -12.64 -1.54 -8.13
C LEU A 170 -12.95 -2.18 -9.50
N GLU A 171 -14.23 -2.29 -9.87
CA GLU A 171 -14.66 -2.99 -11.10
C GLU A 171 -14.89 -2.08 -12.31
N LYS A 172 -15.34 -0.84 -12.10
CA LYS A 172 -15.88 0.03 -13.16
C LYS A 172 -15.18 1.39 -13.24
N GLY A 173 -14.50 1.78 -12.16
CA GLY A 173 -13.80 3.05 -12.08
C GLY A 173 -14.61 4.15 -11.38
N ALA A 174 -13.96 5.28 -11.16
CA ALA A 174 -14.55 6.50 -10.59
C ALA A 174 -13.72 7.72 -10.99
N SER A 175 -14.27 8.92 -10.72
CA SER A 175 -13.56 10.19 -10.82
C SER A 175 -12.85 10.44 -12.16
N GLY A 176 -13.48 10.06 -13.27
CA GLY A 176 -12.94 10.26 -14.62
C GLY A 176 -12.22 9.05 -15.21
N GLN A 177 -11.97 8.01 -14.40
CA GLN A 177 -11.46 6.73 -14.88
C GLN A 177 -12.57 5.92 -15.55
N THR A 178 -12.31 5.40 -16.74
CA THR A 178 -13.23 4.57 -17.52
C THR A 178 -13.08 3.07 -17.24
N GLN A 179 -12.04 2.69 -16.49
CA GLN A 179 -11.72 1.32 -16.08
C GLN A 179 -11.72 1.21 -14.56
N GLY A 180 -12.04 0.01 -14.05
CA GLY A 180 -11.89 -0.33 -12.64
C GLY A 180 -10.45 -0.26 -12.17
N MET A 181 -10.23 0.06 -10.90
CA MET A 181 -8.88 0.17 -10.36
C MET A 181 -8.10 -1.16 -10.43
N LEU A 182 -8.81 -2.30 -10.38
CA LEU A 182 -8.20 -3.63 -10.57
C LEU A 182 -7.75 -3.86 -12.02
N ASP A 183 -8.49 -3.33 -13.00
CA ASP A 183 -8.10 -3.42 -14.41
C ASP A 183 -6.91 -2.51 -14.71
N ILE A 184 -6.91 -1.28 -14.17
CA ILE A 184 -5.76 -0.38 -14.29
C ILE A 184 -4.52 -1.03 -13.65
N ALA A 185 -4.64 -1.64 -12.46
CA ALA A 185 -3.54 -2.37 -11.84
C ALA A 185 -2.98 -3.47 -12.72
N LYS A 186 -3.85 -4.27 -13.31
CA LYS A 186 -3.46 -5.32 -14.24
C LYS A 186 -2.77 -4.76 -15.50
N ASP A 187 -3.28 -3.68 -16.07
CA ASP A 187 -2.71 -3.02 -17.24
C ASP A 187 -1.34 -2.38 -16.92
N CYS A 188 -1.09 -2.05 -15.65
CA CYS A 188 0.21 -1.64 -15.13
C CYS A 188 1.20 -2.80 -14.91
N GLY A 189 0.79 -4.05 -15.13
CA GLY A 189 1.64 -5.23 -14.86
C GLY A 189 1.61 -5.70 -13.41
N ILE A 190 0.76 -5.13 -12.55
CA ILE A 190 0.62 -5.58 -11.15
C ILE A 190 -0.01 -6.97 -11.11
N THR A 191 0.71 -7.91 -10.51
CA THR A 191 0.26 -9.31 -10.34
C THR A 191 -0.21 -9.62 -8.92
N LYS A 192 0.10 -8.73 -7.96
CA LYS A 192 -0.20 -8.88 -6.53
C LYS A 192 -1.01 -7.67 -6.01
N PRO A 193 -2.27 -7.48 -6.44
CA PRO A 193 -3.10 -6.37 -5.97
C PRO A 193 -3.54 -6.59 -4.52
N LEU A 194 -3.36 -5.57 -3.68
CA LEU A 194 -3.75 -5.53 -2.27
C LEU A 194 -4.84 -4.47 -2.11
N VAL A 195 -6.07 -4.83 -1.76
CA VAL A 195 -7.18 -3.87 -1.74
C VAL A 195 -7.17 -3.07 -0.44
N ASP A 196 -7.25 -1.75 -0.52
CA ASP A 196 -7.55 -0.88 0.63
C ASP A 196 -8.98 -0.37 0.47
N VAL A 197 -9.84 -0.64 1.46
CA VAL A 197 -11.24 -0.22 1.40
C VAL A 197 -11.47 1.25 1.73
N ALA A 198 -10.42 2.04 1.95
CA ALA A 198 -10.44 3.45 2.33
C ALA A 198 -11.27 3.71 3.58
N ALA A 199 -10.66 3.47 4.74
CA ALA A 199 -11.30 3.67 6.04
C ALA A 199 -11.72 5.13 6.24
N THR A 200 -13.03 5.35 6.32
CA THR A 200 -13.61 6.66 6.63
C THR A 200 -13.84 6.84 8.14
N PRO A 201 -13.86 8.06 8.67
CA PRO A 201 -14.10 8.33 10.08
C PRO A 201 -15.39 7.70 10.64
N LEU A 202 -15.42 7.47 11.95
CA LEU A 202 -16.64 7.06 12.65
C LEU A 202 -17.76 8.08 12.41
N GLY A 203 -18.95 7.59 12.07
CA GLY A 203 -20.10 8.42 11.68
C GLY A 203 -20.11 8.87 10.22
N ALA A 204 -19.00 8.71 9.49
CA ALA A 204 -18.86 9.15 8.09
C ALA A 204 -18.64 7.99 7.09
N GLY A 205 -18.95 6.75 7.50
CA GLY A 205 -18.86 5.57 6.62
C GLY A 205 -18.02 4.41 7.15
N ALA A 206 -17.49 4.47 8.39
CA ALA A 206 -16.65 3.41 8.95
C ALA A 206 -17.29 2.00 8.85
N GLY A 207 -18.61 1.90 9.10
CA GLY A 207 -19.34 0.64 8.95
C GLY A 207 -19.40 0.12 7.50
N SER A 208 -19.42 1.03 6.52
CA SER A 208 -19.32 0.70 5.09
C SER A 208 -17.93 0.12 4.77
N SER A 209 -16.88 0.76 5.27
CA SER A 209 -15.48 0.32 5.10
C SER A 209 -15.27 -1.08 5.67
N ILE A 210 -15.69 -1.34 6.91
CA ILE A 210 -15.58 -2.67 7.53
C ILE A 210 -16.35 -3.74 6.76
N ARG A 211 -17.56 -3.42 6.27
CA ARG A 211 -18.34 -4.37 5.44
C ARG A 211 -17.69 -4.62 4.09
N ALA A 212 -16.98 -3.65 3.53
CA ALA A 212 -16.27 -3.79 2.26
C ALA A 212 -15.15 -4.82 2.34
N VAL A 213 -14.46 -4.95 3.48
CA VAL A 213 -13.44 -6.00 3.69
C VAL A 213 -14.05 -7.39 3.44
N ILE A 214 -15.21 -7.67 4.03
CA ILE A 214 -15.91 -8.95 3.84
C ILE A 214 -16.34 -9.13 2.38
N ALA A 215 -16.89 -8.08 1.77
CA ALA A 215 -17.35 -8.14 0.38
C ALA A 215 -16.20 -8.36 -0.60
N VAL A 216 -15.07 -7.69 -0.44
CA VAL A 216 -13.89 -7.84 -1.30
C VAL A 216 -13.35 -9.27 -1.23
N LYS A 217 -13.23 -9.85 -0.02
CA LYS A 217 -12.83 -11.26 0.14
C LYS A 217 -13.85 -12.24 -0.46
N GLY A 218 -15.14 -11.97 -0.28
CA GLY A 218 -16.20 -12.83 -0.81
C GLY A 218 -16.35 -12.77 -2.34
N HIS A 219 -16.13 -11.60 -2.92
CA HIS A 219 -16.37 -11.34 -4.34
C HIS A 219 -15.12 -11.58 -5.20
N PHE A 220 -13.99 -11.02 -4.80
CA PHE A 220 -12.73 -11.10 -5.54
C PHE A 220 -11.79 -12.18 -4.99
N GLY A 221 -11.80 -12.42 -3.68
CA GLY A 221 -10.85 -13.34 -3.04
C GLY A 221 -9.48 -12.72 -2.78
N LEU A 222 -9.33 -11.40 -2.94
CA LEU A 222 -8.06 -10.70 -2.78
C LEU A 222 -7.74 -10.39 -1.31
N PRO A 223 -6.44 -10.16 -0.98
CA PRO A 223 -6.07 -9.54 0.28
C PRO A 223 -6.70 -8.15 0.40
N VAL A 224 -7.14 -7.80 1.60
CA VAL A 224 -7.83 -6.53 1.84
C VAL A 224 -7.67 -6.06 3.28
N GLY A 225 -7.50 -4.75 3.44
CA GLY A 225 -7.44 -4.02 4.71
C GLY A 225 -8.41 -2.85 4.72
#